data_AF-A0A6M5UFX8-F1
#
_entry.id   AF-A0A6M5UFX8-F1
#
_cell.length_a   1.000
_cell.length_b   1.000
_cell.length_c   1.000
_cell.angle_alpha   90.00
_cell.angle_beta   90.00
_cell.angle_gamma   90.00
#
_symmetry.space_group_name_H-M   'P 1'
#
loop_
_entity.id
_entity.type
_entity.pdbx_description
1 polymer ?
#
loop_
_entity_poly.entity_id
_entity_poly.type
_entity_poly.pdbx_seq_one_letter_code
_entity_poly.pdbx_strand_id
1 'polypeptide(L)'
;MTSPSATTSNPSAGSPQEAQGNTIQRVHFGPATDAAVGLYVKTAHGDAELSRTSATLPPHARLTTETYFGRIPAAYLQRWTTARSLRISLTVTGRGLVSVVANGTAPTSRPVEVREVAFDTPTDVVFDVALDKYLDGGYLWLEAQAGDDSLTLADVRVVAGSPAQDRPTSVVICTYNRPADCLATLDSLSRDPEVLEVVETVYVVDQGTSRVTDQPGFGDVRSRFGDRLQVIEQRNLGGAGGFTRGLFEITGKKSEEHANVLFMDDDIVLEPETVLRMTAFANHAIRPMIVGGQMLYLYQPTRLHTNAETVNLHALRAGLPVDEKSHDVNLLQRLPRKWMDAGYNAWWSCLIPAEVVREIGFPLPMFFQWDDIEYGVRARQHGIPTTTLPGAGVWHADFSLKDWDDWSRYFSHRNSLITAALHSDAVPADVTKTLGKQFARYIAGHQYGMTATLIKAIDDFLAGPSVLADGGEQALKDVLALRKEYPDTIRRTPEDLADAGLDAVPTVKLEGTPSLPSLVLAKRLASQALGHTRGAANITAGDSQWWHTALFRQVVVTDASQDAFRVRTYDPKAVRQLSRDASAALWRLRRQGAAARDAWRDALPRLTSRESWERLYASGD
;
A
#
# COMPACT_ATOMS: atom_id res chain seq x y z
N MET A 1 -15.39 61.59 -9.48
CA MET A 1 -14.94 62.15 -8.19
C MET A 1 -15.53 61.28 -7.09
N THR A 2 -14.79 61.17 -5.98
CA THR A 2 -15.00 60.37 -4.75
C THR A 2 -14.68 58.86 -4.83
N SER A 3 -13.43 58.55 -4.47
CA SER A 3 -12.97 57.23 -4.01
C SER A 3 -13.57 56.88 -2.64
N PRO A 4 -13.90 55.61 -2.34
CA PRO A 4 -14.02 55.13 -0.97
C PRO A 4 -12.67 54.59 -0.49
N SER A 5 -12.26 55.10 0.67
CA SER A 5 -11.16 54.62 1.50
C SER A 5 -11.38 53.16 1.90
N ALA A 6 -10.39 52.31 1.63
CA ALA A 6 -10.30 50.97 2.18
C ALA A 6 -9.50 51.04 3.49
N THR A 7 -10.20 50.88 4.61
CA THR A 7 -9.61 50.73 5.94
C THR A 7 -8.98 49.34 6.03
N THR A 8 -7.65 49.29 6.12
CA THR A 8 -6.89 48.07 6.44
C THR A 8 -7.12 47.72 7.90
N SER A 9 -7.96 46.73 8.17
CA SER A 9 -8.02 46.08 9.48
C SER A 9 -6.83 45.12 9.61
N ASN A 10 -5.99 45.33 10.62
CA ASN A 10 -4.98 44.35 11.05
C ASN A 10 -5.66 42.99 11.32
N PRO A 11 -5.18 41.88 10.73
CA PRO A 11 -5.62 40.56 11.16
C PRO A 11 -5.09 40.30 12.56
N SER A 12 -5.98 39.92 13.48
CA SER A 12 -5.60 39.49 14.82
C SER A 12 -4.65 38.30 14.73
N ALA A 13 -3.47 38.41 15.32
CA ALA A 13 -2.58 37.29 15.55
C ALA A 13 -3.32 36.24 16.40
N GLY A 14 -3.70 35.11 15.79
CA GLY A 14 -4.12 33.93 16.54
C GLY A 14 -2.98 33.49 17.45
N SER A 15 -3.30 32.95 18.63
CA SER A 15 -2.26 32.53 19.56
C SER A 15 -1.43 31.38 18.94
N PRO A 16 -0.12 31.29 19.19
CA PRO A 16 0.74 30.21 18.67
C PRO A 16 0.25 28.80 19.04
N GLN A 17 -0.52 28.69 20.12
CA GLN A 17 -1.07 27.44 20.65
C GLN A 17 -2.25 26.91 19.84
N GLU A 18 -3.05 27.77 19.21
CA GLU A 18 -4.12 27.35 18.27
C GLU A 18 -3.55 26.85 16.93
N ALA A 19 -2.33 27.26 16.56
CA ALA A 19 -1.70 26.86 15.30
C ALA A 19 -1.14 25.42 15.34
N GLN A 20 -0.75 24.90 16.51
CA GLN A 20 -0.17 23.55 16.62
C GLN A 20 -1.24 22.44 16.54
N GLY A 21 -2.37 22.57 17.26
CA GLY A 21 -3.37 21.50 17.37
C GLY A 21 -4.15 21.15 16.09
N ASN A 22 -4.09 22.00 15.05
CA ASN A 22 -4.85 21.83 13.81
C ASN A 22 -3.97 21.71 12.56
N THR A 23 -2.67 21.43 12.72
CA THR A 23 -1.77 21.23 11.59
C THR A 23 -2.18 19.98 10.81
N ILE A 24 -2.57 20.15 9.55
CA ILE A 24 -2.91 19.03 8.66
C ILE A 24 -1.71 18.55 7.84
N GLN A 25 -0.70 19.41 7.68
CA GLN A 25 0.51 19.14 6.92
C GLN A 25 1.60 20.15 7.28
N ARG A 26 2.82 19.65 7.54
CA ARG A 26 4.06 20.44 7.48
C ARG A 26 4.67 20.26 6.09
N VAL A 27 5.17 21.35 5.52
CA VAL A 27 5.89 21.32 4.24
C VAL A 27 7.38 21.35 4.52
N HIS A 28 8.02 20.18 4.39
CA HIS A 28 9.45 20.01 4.56
C HIS A 28 10.20 20.32 3.26
N PHE A 29 11.43 20.81 3.38
CA PHE A 29 12.34 21.09 2.26
C PHE A 29 13.43 20.01 2.10
N GLY A 30 13.45 19.02 2.99
CA GLY A 30 14.38 17.90 2.94
C GLY A 30 13.80 16.63 3.58
N PRO A 31 14.38 15.46 3.24
CA PRO A 31 13.89 14.18 3.73
C PRO A 31 14.24 13.93 5.21
N ALA A 32 13.46 13.08 5.89
CA ALA A 32 13.85 12.51 7.20
C ALA A 32 14.83 11.33 7.07
N THR A 33 14.95 10.80 5.86
CA THR A 33 15.67 9.58 5.49
C THR A 33 16.55 9.87 4.27
N ASP A 34 17.14 8.84 3.66
CA ASP A 34 17.96 9.00 2.43
C ASP A 34 17.14 9.19 1.14
N ALA A 35 15.89 9.64 1.26
CA ALA A 35 15.00 9.87 0.12
C ALA A 35 15.46 11.04 -0.76
N ALA A 36 15.08 11.03 -2.03
CA ALA A 36 15.44 12.09 -2.98
C ALA A 36 14.81 13.44 -2.59
N VAL A 37 15.64 14.47 -2.41
CA VAL A 37 15.23 15.86 -2.09
C VAL A 37 14.16 16.40 -3.06
N GLY A 38 14.22 16.00 -4.34
CA GLY A 38 13.25 16.39 -5.36
C GLY A 38 11.80 15.95 -5.10
N LEU A 39 11.56 15.06 -4.13
CA LEU A 39 10.22 14.70 -3.66
C LEU A 39 9.63 15.72 -2.68
N TYR A 40 10.45 16.62 -2.14
CA TYR A 40 10.10 17.64 -1.15
C TYR A 40 10.13 19.03 -1.76
N VAL A 41 11.21 19.35 -2.49
CA VAL A 41 11.41 20.68 -3.06
C VAL A 41 12.22 20.62 -4.37
N LYS A 42 12.02 21.61 -5.24
CA LYS A 42 12.82 21.81 -6.45
C LYS A 42 13.30 23.24 -6.53
N THR A 43 14.58 23.43 -6.84
CA THR A 43 15.12 24.74 -7.22
C THR A 43 14.84 24.96 -8.71
N ALA A 44 13.91 25.86 -9.02
CA ALA A 44 13.49 26.17 -10.39
C ALA A 44 14.54 27.04 -11.12
N HIS A 45 15.31 27.84 -10.38
CA HIS A 45 16.39 28.67 -10.89
C HIS A 45 17.42 28.93 -9.79
N GLY A 46 18.71 28.88 -10.10
CA GLY A 46 19.79 29.03 -9.11
C GLY A 46 19.95 27.81 -8.21
N ASP A 47 20.58 28.03 -7.05
CA ASP A 47 20.79 27.02 -6.00
C ASP A 47 19.99 27.39 -4.74
N ALA A 48 19.89 26.46 -3.77
CA ALA A 48 19.30 26.73 -2.46
C ALA A 48 20.01 25.89 -1.39
N GLU A 49 20.24 26.47 -0.22
CA GLU A 49 20.70 25.73 0.96
C GLU A 49 19.48 25.16 1.69
N LEU A 50 19.42 23.84 1.85
CA LEU A 50 18.26 23.13 2.35
C LEU A 50 18.54 22.44 3.67
N SER A 51 17.61 22.54 4.60
CA SER A 51 17.44 21.63 5.73
C SER A 51 16.09 20.93 5.60
N ARG A 52 15.73 20.07 6.57
CA ARG A 52 14.37 19.47 6.58
C ARG A 52 13.28 20.53 6.71
N THR A 53 13.49 21.56 7.54
CA THR A 53 12.45 22.54 7.90
C THR A 53 12.73 23.94 7.36
N SER A 54 13.85 24.19 6.68
CA SER A 54 14.19 25.49 6.11
C SER A 54 14.82 25.40 4.71
N ALA A 55 14.65 26.46 3.93
CA ALA A 55 15.33 26.68 2.65
C ALA A 55 15.82 28.13 2.56
N THR A 56 17.10 28.32 2.27
CA THR A 56 17.71 29.64 2.02
C THR A 56 18.06 29.77 0.54
N LEU A 57 17.44 30.75 -0.10
CA LEU A 57 17.66 31.11 -1.48
C LEU A 57 18.69 32.27 -1.55
N PRO A 58 19.78 32.13 -2.33
CA PRO A 58 20.62 33.27 -2.69
C PRO A 58 19.87 34.22 -3.64
N PRO A 59 20.40 35.44 -3.87
CA PRO A 59 19.80 36.41 -4.79
C PRO A 59 19.41 35.79 -6.13
N HIS A 60 18.22 36.15 -6.62
CA HIS A 60 17.63 35.70 -7.89
C HIS A 60 17.35 34.19 -8.02
N ALA A 61 17.53 33.40 -6.96
CA ALA A 61 17.10 32.00 -6.97
C ALA A 61 15.58 31.87 -6.87
N ARG A 62 15.06 30.73 -7.33
CA ARG A 62 13.65 30.36 -7.28
C ARG A 62 13.47 28.94 -6.79
N LEU A 63 12.50 28.74 -5.92
CA LEU A 63 12.16 27.48 -5.28
C LEU A 63 10.67 27.19 -5.46
N THR A 64 10.34 25.92 -5.69
CA THR A 64 8.96 25.43 -5.72
C THR A 64 8.81 24.15 -4.92
N THR A 65 7.68 24.05 -4.23
CA THR A 65 7.23 22.84 -3.53
C THR A 65 6.18 22.07 -4.34
N GLU A 66 6.09 22.29 -5.67
CA GLU A 66 5.32 21.42 -6.59
C GLU A 66 6.02 20.05 -6.74
N THR A 67 5.97 19.28 -5.66
CA THR A 67 6.61 17.99 -5.46
C THR A 67 5.63 17.03 -4.81
N TYR A 68 6.04 15.78 -4.59
CA TYR A 68 5.15 14.77 -4.02
C TYR A 68 4.75 15.08 -2.57
N PHE A 69 5.72 15.32 -1.69
CA PHE A 69 5.50 15.65 -0.29
C PHE A 69 5.26 17.15 -0.07
N GLY A 70 5.73 18.04 -0.96
CA GLY A 70 5.63 19.49 -0.76
C GLY A 70 4.25 20.08 -1.08
N ARG A 71 3.49 19.45 -1.97
CA ARG A 71 2.15 19.93 -2.35
C ARG A 71 1.08 19.51 -1.35
N ILE A 72 0.00 20.29 -1.30
CA ILE A 72 -1.17 20.08 -0.45
C ILE A 72 -2.29 19.48 -1.31
N PRO A 73 -2.88 18.33 -0.94
CA PRO A 73 -3.91 17.65 -1.74
C PRO A 73 -5.29 18.33 -1.61
N ALA A 74 -5.39 19.55 -2.14
CA ALA A 74 -6.57 20.42 -2.02
C ALA A 74 -7.88 19.74 -2.47
N ALA A 75 -7.84 18.95 -3.55
CA ALA A 75 -8.99 18.19 -4.03
C ALA A 75 -9.50 17.16 -3.02
N TYR A 76 -8.59 16.46 -2.34
CA TYR A 76 -8.95 15.45 -1.35
C TYR A 76 -9.52 16.08 -0.09
N LEU A 77 -8.90 17.18 0.37
CA LEU A 77 -9.40 17.96 1.50
C LEU A 77 -10.81 18.50 1.21
N GLN A 78 -11.00 19.23 0.11
CA GLN A 78 -12.31 19.79 -0.23
C GLN A 78 -13.39 18.71 -0.38
N ARG A 79 -13.04 17.55 -0.93
CA ARG A 79 -13.98 16.46 -1.22
C ARG A 79 -14.42 15.71 0.04
N TRP A 80 -13.49 15.38 0.92
CA TRP A 80 -13.71 14.40 1.99
C TRP A 80 -13.75 14.99 3.38
N THR A 81 -13.31 16.24 3.56
CA THR A 81 -13.22 16.88 4.88
C THR A 81 -14.20 18.05 5.02
N THR A 82 -14.37 18.51 6.25
CA THR A 82 -15.15 19.71 6.57
C THR A 82 -14.39 21.01 6.28
N ALA A 83 -13.10 20.94 5.93
CA ALA A 83 -12.27 22.11 5.66
C ALA A 83 -12.78 22.88 4.42
N ARG A 84 -12.96 24.20 4.58
CA ARG A 84 -13.36 25.12 3.49
C ARG A 84 -12.33 26.21 3.21
N SER A 85 -11.36 26.35 4.09
CA SER A 85 -10.20 27.20 3.92
C SER A 85 -9.00 26.56 4.62
N LEU A 86 -7.80 26.95 4.18
CA LEU A 86 -6.53 26.60 4.80
C LEU A 86 -5.81 27.86 5.20
N ARG A 87 -5.13 27.81 6.34
CA ARG A 87 -4.14 28.80 6.74
C ARG A 87 -2.76 28.20 6.50
N ILE A 88 -1.97 28.84 5.65
CA ILE A 88 -0.59 28.45 5.37
C ILE A 88 0.31 29.48 6.05
N SER A 89 0.99 29.09 7.13
CA SER A 89 1.94 29.94 7.85
C SER A 89 3.37 29.49 7.58
N LEU A 90 4.30 30.44 7.58
CA LEU A 90 5.73 30.19 7.43
C LEU A 90 6.54 31.33 8.07
N THR A 91 7.74 31.02 8.53
CA THR A 91 8.70 32.00 9.01
C THR A 91 9.56 32.47 7.83
N VAL A 92 9.68 33.78 7.64
CA VAL A 92 10.44 34.38 6.53
C VAL A 92 11.49 35.36 7.04
N THR A 93 12.68 35.33 6.45
CA THR A 93 13.73 36.35 6.63
C THR A 93 14.33 36.70 5.26
N GLY A 94 14.68 37.96 5.04
CA GLY A 94 15.24 38.44 3.78
C GLY A 94 14.21 39.10 2.86
N ARG A 95 14.53 39.21 1.57
CA ARG A 95 13.75 39.99 0.59
C ARG A 95 13.39 39.17 -0.64
N GLY A 96 12.13 39.25 -1.07
CA GLY A 96 11.68 38.58 -2.28
C GLY A 96 10.17 38.43 -2.37
N LEU A 97 9.73 37.41 -3.10
CA LEU A 97 8.33 37.05 -3.31
C LEU A 97 8.06 35.65 -2.76
N VAL A 98 6.98 35.50 -2.01
CA VAL A 98 6.42 34.21 -1.61
C VAL A 98 5.00 34.10 -2.15
N SER A 99 4.69 33.01 -2.82
CA SER A 99 3.39 32.80 -3.47
C SER A 99 2.79 31.45 -3.06
N VAL A 100 1.47 31.44 -2.86
CA VAL A 100 0.69 30.21 -2.89
C VAL A 100 0.15 30.03 -4.30
N VAL A 101 0.42 28.87 -4.89
CA VAL A 101 0.07 28.53 -6.27
C VAL A 101 -0.85 27.32 -6.26
N ALA A 102 -1.77 27.27 -7.23
CA ALA A 102 -2.72 26.19 -7.41
C ALA A 102 -2.70 25.62 -8.82
N ASN A 103 -3.13 24.38 -8.96
CA ASN A 103 -3.63 23.83 -10.23
C ASN A 103 -4.98 23.15 -10.02
N GLY A 104 -5.65 22.88 -11.14
CA GLY A 104 -6.78 21.95 -11.19
C GLY A 104 -6.33 20.60 -11.72
N THR A 105 -7.19 19.97 -12.53
CA THR A 105 -6.85 18.73 -13.25
C THR A 105 -5.88 18.96 -14.42
N ALA A 106 -5.89 20.17 -14.99
CA ALA A 106 -4.96 20.60 -16.03
C ALA A 106 -3.59 20.97 -15.43
N PRO A 107 -2.49 20.82 -16.20
CA PRO A 107 -1.14 21.15 -15.72
C PRO A 107 -0.88 22.66 -15.59
N THR A 108 -1.80 23.51 -16.07
CA THR A 108 -1.70 24.96 -15.94
C THR A 108 -1.83 25.39 -14.48
N SER A 109 -0.80 26.05 -13.95
CA SER A 109 -0.82 26.66 -12.64
C SER A 109 -1.45 28.05 -12.67
N ARG A 110 -1.92 28.51 -11.51
CA ARG A 110 -2.38 29.88 -11.29
C ARG A 110 -1.92 30.36 -9.90
N PRO A 111 -1.48 31.61 -9.75
CA PRO A 111 -1.29 32.18 -8.43
C PRO A 111 -2.64 32.23 -7.70
N VAL A 112 -2.62 31.94 -6.39
CA VAL A 112 -3.75 32.11 -5.48
C VAL A 112 -3.55 33.40 -4.70
N GLU A 113 -2.40 33.50 -4.04
CA GLU A 113 -1.95 34.67 -3.28
C GLU A 113 -0.45 34.89 -3.54
N VAL A 114 -0.01 36.15 -3.53
CA VAL A 114 1.38 36.55 -3.70
C VAL A 114 1.69 37.63 -2.66
N ARG A 115 2.80 37.50 -1.95
CA ARG A 115 3.29 38.50 -1.01
C ARG A 115 4.73 38.86 -1.33
N GLU A 116 4.97 40.16 -1.43
CA GLU A 116 6.31 40.71 -1.33
C GLU A 116 6.71 40.77 0.15
N VAL A 117 7.90 40.26 0.44
CA VAL A 117 8.43 40.12 1.79
C VAL A 117 9.77 40.85 1.87
N ALA A 118 9.96 41.58 2.96
CA ALA A 118 11.20 42.31 3.23
C ALA A 118 11.37 42.43 4.76
N PHE A 119 12.01 41.42 5.35
CA PHE A 119 12.15 41.32 6.80
C PHE A 119 13.62 41.08 7.17
N ASP A 120 14.20 41.96 8.00
CA ASP A 120 15.58 41.80 8.49
C ASP A 120 15.69 40.75 9.60
N THR A 121 14.57 40.37 10.22
CA THR A 121 14.47 39.36 11.27
C THR A 121 13.41 38.32 10.91
N PRO A 122 13.52 37.08 11.43
CA PRO A 122 12.49 36.06 11.25
C PRO A 122 11.09 36.58 11.59
N THR A 123 10.19 36.54 10.62
CA THR A 123 8.83 37.08 10.72
C THR A 123 7.83 36.08 10.17
N ASP A 124 6.75 35.84 10.90
CA ASP A 124 5.67 34.96 10.46
C ASP A 124 4.85 35.63 9.35
N VAL A 125 4.69 34.90 8.25
CA VAL A 125 3.82 35.25 7.13
C VAL A 125 2.70 34.21 7.07
N VAL A 126 1.48 34.67 6.79
CA VAL A 126 0.29 33.83 6.78
C VAL A 126 -0.52 34.08 5.52
N PHE A 127 -0.93 33.02 4.83
CA PHE A 127 -1.87 33.05 3.72
C PHE A 127 -3.18 32.35 4.13
N ASP A 128 -4.32 32.99 3.91
CA ASP A 128 -5.64 32.36 4.09
C ASP A 128 -6.21 32.02 2.70
N VAL A 129 -6.38 30.72 2.43
CA VAL A 129 -6.70 30.19 1.10
C VAL A 129 -8.02 29.45 1.12
N ALA A 130 -8.95 29.80 0.23
CA ALA A 130 -10.20 29.07 0.07
C ALA A 130 -9.98 27.69 -0.58
N LEU A 131 -10.71 26.68 -0.08
CA LEU A 131 -10.84 25.35 -0.67
C LEU A 131 -12.20 25.22 -1.37
N ASP A 132 -12.38 25.96 -2.47
CA ASP A 132 -13.68 26.08 -3.16
C ASP A 132 -13.68 25.59 -4.62
N LYS A 133 -12.50 25.37 -5.24
CA LYS A 133 -12.35 25.13 -6.71
C LYS A 133 -11.52 23.89 -7.08
N TYR A 134 -11.63 22.79 -6.33
CA TYR A 134 -10.78 21.59 -6.47
C TYR A 134 -11.53 20.24 -6.55
N LEU A 135 -12.86 20.21 -6.65
CA LEU A 135 -13.66 18.98 -6.53
C LEU A 135 -13.30 17.86 -7.53
N ASP A 136 -12.75 18.19 -8.72
CA ASP A 136 -12.34 17.20 -9.74
C ASP A 136 -10.84 16.86 -9.70
N GLY A 137 -10.06 17.58 -8.90
CA GLY A 137 -8.62 17.44 -8.81
C GLY A 137 -7.93 18.80 -8.65
N GLY A 138 -6.68 18.76 -8.22
CA GLY A 138 -5.89 19.95 -7.98
C GLY A 138 -5.18 19.94 -6.63
N TYR A 139 -4.12 20.73 -6.60
CA TYR A 139 -3.19 20.84 -5.48
C TYR A 139 -2.82 22.30 -5.25
N LEU A 140 -2.38 22.60 -4.03
CA LEU A 140 -1.74 23.86 -3.66
C LEU A 140 -0.26 23.62 -3.35
N TRP A 141 0.60 24.60 -3.58
CA TRP A 141 2.00 24.56 -3.17
C TRP A 141 2.55 25.99 -2.97
N LEU A 142 3.73 26.08 -2.37
CA LEU A 142 4.49 27.31 -2.24
C LEU A 142 5.53 27.47 -3.35
N GLU A 143 5.67 28.70 -3.81
CA GLU A 143 6.80 29.17 -4.62
C GLU A 143 7.47 30.36 -3.92
N ALA A 144 8.79 30.42 -4.02
CA ALA A 144 9.59 31.51 -3.48
C ALA A 144 10.59 32.00 -4.52
N GLN A 145 10.80 33.31 -4.58
CA GLN A 145 11.79 33.95 -5.43
C GLN A 145 12.54 34.99 -4.62
N ALA A 146 13.86 34.84 -4.50
CA ALA A 146 14.72 35.85 -3.92
C ALA A 146 14.84 37.07 -4.83
N GLY A 147 14.89 38.26 -4.23
CA GLY A 147 15.17 39.52 -4.91
C GLY A 147 16.67 39.69 -5.15
N ASP A 148 17.17 40.89 -4.86
CA ASP A 148 18.60 41.22 -4.92
C ASP A 148 19.38 40.71 -3.68
N ASP A 149 18.67 40.39 -2.59
CA ASP A 149 19.20 39.80 -1.36
C ASP A 149 18.74 38.34 -1.21
N SER A 150 19.30 37.63 -0.22
CA SER A 150 18.85 36.28 0.13
C SER A 150 17.43 36.27 0.71
N LEU A 151 16.77 35.12 0.61
CA LEU A 151 15.44 34.85 1.15
C LEU A 151 15.44 33.48 1.83
N THR A 152 15.12 33.43 3.12
CA THR A 152 14.98 32.19 3.88
C THR A 152 13.52 31.94 4.24
N LEU A 153 13.05 30.73 4.00
CA LEU A 153 11.76 30.21 4.41
C LEU A 153 11.99 29.09 5.44
N ALA A 154 11.21 29.08 6.52
CA ALA A 154 11.25 28.03 7.52
C ALA A 154 9.85 27.72 8.07
N ASP A 155 9.71 26.54 8.68
CA ASP A 155 8.55 26.16 9.49
C ASP A 155 7.20 26.34 8.79
N VAL A 156 7.11 25.85 7.54
CA VAL A 156 5.87 25.94 6.77
C VAL A 156 4.83 24.97 7.34
N ARG A 157 3.71 25.53 7.80
CA ARG A 157 2.57 24.78 8.38
C ARG A 157 1.30 25.08 7.62
N VAL A 158 0.54 24.02 7.35
CA VAL A 158 -0.78 24.07 6.74
C VAL A 158 -1.78 23.66 7.79
N VAL A 159 -2.68 24.57 8.11
CA VAL A 159 -3.65 24.45 9.19
C VAL A 159 -5.06 24.53 8.63
N ALA A 160 -5.95 23.67 9.09
CA ALA A 160 -7.39 23.77 8.83
C ALA A 160 -8.12 24.26 10.10
N GLY A 161 -9.42 24.58 9.98
CA GLY A 161 -10.24 24.83 11.17
C GLY A 161 -10.38 23.56 12.00
N SER A 162 -10.67 23.68 13.30
CA SER A 162 -10.71 22.54 14.23
C SER A 162 -11.58 21.38 13.73
N PRO A 163 -11.12 20.12 13.91
CA PRO A 163 -11.92 18.96 13.55
C PRO A 163 -13.18 18.87 14.41
N ALA A 164 -14.23 18.25 13.88
CA ALA A 164 -15.45 18.02 14.64
C ALA A 164 -15.23 17.04 15.80
N GLN A 165 -14.27 16.12 15.63
CA GLN A 165 -13.86 15.17 16.64
C GLN A 165 -12.36 14.93 16.51
N ASP A 166 -11.63 15.21 17.58
CA ASP A 166 -10.21 14.87 17.67
C ASP A 166 -10.07 13.43 18.16
N ARG A 167 -9.61 12.55 17.27
CA ARG A 167 -9.44 11.12 17.56
C ARG A 167 -7.96 10.84 17.83
N PRO A 168 -7.61 10.25 18.98
CA PRO A 168 -6.25 9.78 19.20
C PRO A 168 -5.90 8.71 18.16
N THR A 169 -4.68 8.71 17.64
CA THR A 169 -4.21 7.67 16.72
C THR A 169 -3.32 6.68 17.45
N SER A 170 -3.64 5.39 17.32
CA SER A 170 -2.76 4.31 17.72
C SER A 170 -2.16 3.65 16.48
N VAL A 171 -0.85 3.41 16.48
CA VAL A 171 -0.14 2.74 15.40
C VAL A 171 -0.06 1.25 15.70
N VAL A 172 -0.25 0.40 14.70
CA VAL A 172 -0.11 -1.06 14.80
C VAL A 172 0.88 -1.53 13.75
N ILE A 173 1.96 -2.15 14.22
CA ILE A 173 3.00 -2.76 13.40
C ILE A 173 2.96 -4.27 13.64
N CYS A 174 2.77 -5.04 12.58
CA CYS A 174 2.87 -6.50 12.62
C CYS A 174 4.27 -6.93 12.18
N THR A 175 4.95 -7.78 12.95
CA THR A 175 6.27 -8.30 12.56
C THR A 175 6.39 -9.81 12.67
N TYR A 176 7.13 -10.42 11.76
CA TYR A 176 7.47 -11.85 11.77
C TYR A 176 8.90 -12.06 11.29
N ASN A 177 9.83 -12.30 12.22
CA ASN A 177 11.24 -12.58 11.95
C ASN A 177 11.95 -11.50 11.09
N ARG A 178 11.52 -10.23 11.21
CA ARG A 178 12.18 -9.04 10.65
C ARG A 178 12.45 -7.98 11.73
N PRO A 179 13.08 -8.38 12.85
CA PRO A 179 13.16 -7.50 14.01
C PRO A 179 13.99 -6.22 13.75
N ALA A 180 14.99 -6.27 12.86
CA ALA A 180 15.79 -5.10 12.49
C ALA A 180 15.00 -4.07 11.68
N ASP A 181 14.19 -4.53 10.71
CA ASP A 181 13.33 -3.66 9.91
C ASP A 181 12.25 -3.01 10.81
N CYS A 182 11.62 -3.80 11.68
CA CYS A 182 10.66 -3.30 12.66
C CYS A 182 11.29 -2.23 13.57
N LEU A 183 12.50 -2.45 14.07
CA LEU A 183 13.21 -1.48 14.90
C LEU A 183 13.53 -0.19 14.14
N ALA A 184 13.91 -0.28 12.87
CA ALA A 184 14.18 0.89 12.02
C ALA A 184 12.91 1.74 11.82
N THR A 185 11.76 1.11 11.57
CA THR A 185 10.47 1.80 11.45
C THR A 185 10.08 2.51 12.76
N LEU A 186 10.25 1.84 13.91
CA LEU A 186 10.01 2.43 15.23
C LEU A 186 10.96 3.60 15.52
N ASP A 187 12.24 3.46 15.18
CA ASP A 187 13.24 4.51 15.34
C ASP A 187 12.88 5.74 14.51
N SER A 188 12.52 5.59 13.23
CA SER A 188 12.02 6.69 12.39
C SER A 188 10.81 7.40 12.98
N LEU A 189 9.82 6.64 13.48
CA LEU A 189 8.63 7.21 14.12
C LEU A 189 8.98 7.98 15.40
N SER A 190 9.89 7.46 16.22
CA SER A 190 10.29 8.05 17.51
C SER A 190 11.10 9.34 17.42
N ARG A 191 11.64 9.67 16.24
CA ARG A 191 12.53 10.83 16.02
C ARG A 191 11.78 12.13 15.71
N ASP A 192 10.48 12.07 15.42
CA ASP A 192 9.67 13.25 15.14
C ASP A 192 8.74 13.55 16.33
N PRO A 193 9.04 14.55 17.17
CA PRO A 193 8.30 14.81 18.40
C PRO A 193 6.85 15.24 18.15
N GLU A 194 6.55 15.97 17.07
CA GLU A 194 5.17 16.36 16.74
C GLU A 194 4.36 15.16 16.26
N VAL A 195 5.00 14.18 15.61
CA VAL A 195 4.32 12.92 15.27
C VAL A 195 4.04 12.11 16.52
N LEU A 196 4.96 12.09 17.49
CA LEU A 196 4.68 11.47 18.79
C LEU A 196 3.49 12.15 19.46
N GLU A 197 3.35 13.47 19.43
CA GLU A 197 2.20 14.15 20.05
C GLU A 197 0.83 13.67 19.54
N VAL A 198 0.72 13.26 18.28
CA VAL A 198 -0.55 12.74 17.71
C VAL A 198 -0.72 11.22 17.86
N VAL A 199 0.32 10.51 18.31
CA VAL A 199 0.31 9.05 18.51
C VAL A 199 0.14 8.72 19.99
N GLU A 200 -1.01 8.13 20.31
CA GLU A 200 -1.37 7.70 21.68
C GLU A 200 -0.60 6.45 22.10
N THR A 201 -0.57 5.42 21.24
CA THR A 201 0.07 4.13 21.53
C THR A 201 0.60 3.52 20.25
N VAL A 202 1.75 2.85 20.33
CA VAL A 202 2.32 2.03 19.27
C VAL A 202 2.30 0.58 19.72
N TYR A 203 1.54 -0.25 19.02
CA TYR A 203 1.49 -1.69 19.23
C TYR A 203 2.41 -2.38 18.23
N VAL A 204 3.35 -3.16 18.73
CA VAL A 204 4.14 -4.09 17.93
C VAL A 204 3.63 -5.49 18.20
N VAL A 205 2.98 -6.10 17.23
CA VAL A 205 2.49 -7.48 17.31
C VAL A 205 3.57 -8.39 16.74
N ASP A 206 4.41 -8.93 17.62
CA ASP A 206 5.54 -9.80 17.30
C ASP A 206 5.08 -11.26 17.23
N GLN A 207 4.98 -11.75 16.00
CA GLN A 207 4.53 -13.10 15.69
C GLN A 207 5.69 -14.08 15.44
N GLY A 208 6.93 -13.60 15.55
CA GLY A 208 8.14 -14.30 15.15
C GLY A 208 8.76 -15.14 16.27
N THR A 209 9.87 -15.78 15.94
CA THR A 209 10.79 -16.40 16.91
C THR A 209 12.03 -15.54 17.15
N SER A 210 12.34 -14.62 16.22
CA SER A 210 13.40 -13.62 16.37
C SER A 210 12.77 -12.30 16.80
N ARG A 211 12.88 -11.97 18.09
CA ARG A 211 12.12 -10.89 18.72
C ARG A 211 12.69 -9.51 18.42
N VAL A 212 11.80 -8.52 18.28
CA VAL A 212 12.18 -7.10 18.19
C VAL A 212 12.83 -6.59 19.47
N THR A 213 12.40 -7.11 20.63
CA THR A 213 12.92 -6.74 21.95
C THR A 213 14.38 -7.14 22.15
N ASP A 214 14.86 -8.10 21.37
CA ASP A 214 16.23 -8.62 21.44
C ASP A 214 17.20 -7.82 20.54
N GLN A 215 16.71 -6.82 19.79
CA GLN A 215 17.56 -6.05 18.88
C GLN A 215 18.46 -5.06 19.63
N PRO A 216 19.73 -4.91 19.20
CA PRO A 216 20.57 -3.80 19.62
C PRO A 216 19.88 -2.46 19.30
N GLY A 217 19.77 -1.57 20.29
CA GLY A 217 19.13 -0.25 20.13
C GLY A 217 17.64 -0.21 20.49
N PHE A 218 16.98 -1.36 20.75
CA PHE A 218 15.58 -1.38 21.19
C PHE A 218 15.34 -0.56 22.47
N GLY A 219 16.28 -0.62 23.43
CA GLY A 219 16.20 0.15 24.68
C GLY A 219 16.10 1.66 24.45
N ASP A 220 16.88 2.20 23.51
CA ASP A 220 16.89 3.63 23.18
C ASP A 220 15.57 4.04 22.55
N VAL A 221 15.08 3.26 21.57
CA VAL A 221 13.78 3.49 20.92
C VAL A 221 12.64 3.43 21.93
N ARG A 222 12.64 2.40 22.79
CA ARG A 222 11.66 2.27 23.88
C ARG A 222 11.68 3.47 24.82
N SER A 223 12.86 4.01 25.15
CA SER A 223 12.96 5.18 26.04
C SER A 223 12.30 6.43 25.45
N ARG A 224 12.31 6.61 24.12
CA ARG A 224 11.68 7.75 23.44
C ARG A 224 10.16 7.64 23.39
N PHE A 225 9.63 6.43 23.25
CA PHE A 225 8.18 6.19 23.33
C PHE A 225 7.65 6.19 24.77
N GLY A 226 8.47 5.78 25.74
CA GLY A 226 8.03 5.55 27.11
C GLY A 226 6.93 4.47 27.18
N ASP A 227 5.86 4.76 27.91
CA ASP A 227 4.74 3.83 28.10
C ASP A 227 3.86 3.66 26.84
N ARG A 228 4.11 4.45 25.80
CA ARG A 228 3.35 4.39 24.54
C ARG A 228 3.71 3.17 23.69
N LEU A 229 4.89 2.57 23.86
CA LEU A 229 5.28 1.38 23.09
C LEU A 229 4.84 0.11 23.81
N GLN A 230 3.95 -0.65 23.19
CA GLN A 230 3.41 -1.92 23.68
C GLN A 230 3.80 -3.04 22.73
N VAL A 231 4.60 -4.00 23.21
CA VAL A 231 4.94 -5.20 22.42
C VAL A 231 4.03 -6.35 22.86
N ILE A 232 3.33 -6.94 21.90
CA ILE A 232 2.45 -8.09 22.08
C ILE A 232 3.08 -9.26 21.35
N GLU A 233 3.49 -10.28 22.10
CA GLU A 233 3.92 -11.54 21.51
C GLU A 233 2.71 -12.44 21.26
N GLN A 234 2.64 -13.06 20.09
CA GLN A 234 1.62 -14.07 19.78
C GLN A 234 2.16 -15.12 18.81
N ARG A 235 1.40 -16.21 18.60
CA ARG A 235 1.69 -17.17 17.54
C ARG A 235 1.47 -16.57 16.15
N ASN A 236 2.05 -17.19 15.12
CA ASN A 236 1.92 -16.72 13.74
C ASN A 236 0.51 -16.94 13.18
N LEU A 237 -0.27 -15.86 13.12
CA LEU A 237 -1.59 -15.78 12.49
C LEU A 237 -1.55 -14.99 11.17
N GLY A 238 -0.35 -14.77 10.63
CA GLY A 238 -0.12 -14.02 9.40
C GLY A 238 -0.49 -12.54 9.50
N GLY A 239 -0.60 -11.87 8.35
CA GLY A 239 -0.82 -10.42 8.27
C GLY A 239 -2.13 -9.99 8.93
N ALA A 240 -3.25 -10.59 8.53
CA ALA A 240 -4.55 -10.25 9.11
C ALA A 240 -4.60 -10.49 10.62
N GLY A 241 -3.96 -11.57 11.10
CA GLY A 241 -3.92 -11.87 12.53
C GLY A 241 -3.15 -10.85 13.35
N GLY A 242 -2.02 -10.36 12.82
CA GLY A 242 -1.22 -9.33 13.48
C GLY A 242 -1.90 -7.96 13.48
N PHE A 243 -2.37 -7.49 12.33
CA PHE A 243 -3.08 -6.22 12.23
C PHE A 243 -4.39 -6.20 13.02
N THR A 244 -5.17 -7.28 12.93
CA THR A 244 -6.41 -7.40 13.70
C THR A 244 -6.17 -7.46 15.19
N ARG A 245 -5.00 -7.94 15.65
CA ARG A 245 -4.67 -7.94 17.08
C ARG A 245 -4.60 -6.51 17.60
N GLY A 246 -3.97 -5.60 16.87
CA GLY A 246 -3.96 -4.19 17.22
C GLY A 246 -5.37 -3.60 17.28
N LEU A 247 -6.20 -3.81 16.24
CA LEU A 247 -7.61 -3.38 16.28
C LEU A 247 -8.35 -3.94 17.49
N PHE A 248 -8.13 -5.21 17.80
CA PHE A 248 -8.80 -5.92 18.87
C PHE A 248 -8.50 -5.31 20.24
N GLU A 249 -7.22 -5.04 20.54
CA GLU A 249 -6.79 -4.44 21.80
C GLU A 249 -7.30 -3.00 21.94
N ILE A 250 -7.17 -2.20 20.88
CA ILE A 250 -7.58 -0.79 20.86
C ILE A 250 -9.08 -0.66 21.06
N THR A 251 -9.88 -1.33 20.22
CA THR A 251 -11.35 -1.24 20.28
C THR A 251 -11.96 -1.92 21.50
N GLY A 252 -11.17 -2.72 22.24
CA GLY A 252 -11.56 -3.29 23.53
C GLY A 252 -11.52 -2.30 24.69
N LYS A 253 -10.78 -1.20 24.56
CA LYS A 253 -10.63 -0.21 25.63
C LYS A 253 -11.67 0.89 25.50
N LYS A 254 -12.42 1.16 26.58
CA LYS A 254 -13.39 2.27 26.62
C LYS A 254 -12.76 3.64 26.34
N SER A 255 -11.50 3.84 26.73
CA SER A 255 -10.76 5.09 26.48
C SER A 255 -10.46 5.33 24.99
N GLU A 256 -10.54 4.29 24.17
CA GLU A 256 -10.18 4.31 22.74
C GLU A 256 -11.41 4.07 21.85
N GLU A 257 -12.62 4.36 22.34
CA GLU A 257 -13.89 4.16 21.63
C GLU A 257 -13.94 4.84 20.25
N HIS A 258 -13.20 5.94 20.11
CA HIS A 258 -13.12 6.73 18.88
C HIS A 258 -11.69 6.79 18.34
N ALA A 259 -10.83 5.84 18.68
CA ALA A 259 -9.45 5.86 18.21
C ALA A 259 -9.36 5.66 16.68
N ASN A 260 -8.41 6.36 16.08
CA ASN A 260 -7.90 6.01 14.77
C ASN A 260 -6.88 4.88 14.93
N VAL A 261 -6.95 3.84 14.10
CA VAL A 261 -5.96 2.76 14.10
C VAL A 261 -5.18 2.80 12.80
N LEU A 262 -3.90 3.17 12.87
CA LEU A 262 -3.00 3.23 11.73
C LEU A 262 -2.17 1.95 11.63
N PHE A 263 -2.49 1.12 10.65
CA PHE A 263 -1.66 -0.03 10.28
C PHE A 263 -0.44 0.42 9.53
N MET A 264 0.71 -0.18 9.85
CA MET A 264 1.98 0.00 9.15
C MET A 264 2.72 -1.34 9.07
N ASP A 265 3.32 -1.63 7.92
CA ASP A 265 4.22 -2.79 7.79
C ASP A 265 5.54 -2.56 8.56
N ASP A 266 6.25 -3.64 8.89
CA ASP A 266 7.54 -3.57 9.60
C ASP A 266 8.72 -3.25 8.67
N ASP A 267 8.65 -3.63 7.39
CA ASP A 267 9.68 -3.49 6.36
C ASP A 267 9.49 -2.28 5.43
N ILE A 268 9.07 -1.15 6.01
CA ILE A 268 8.97 0.13 5.33
C ILE A 268 10.13 1.07 5.66
N VAL A 269 10.38 2.04 4.78
CA VAL A 269 11.00 3.31 5.18
C VAL A 269 9.91 4.35 5.35
N LEU A 270 9.83 4.91 6.55
CA LEU A 270 8.80 5.86 6.95
C LEU A 270 9.24 7.31 6.69
N GLU A 271 8.36 8.09 6.04
CA GLU A 271 8.35 9.54 6.20
C GLU A 271 7.37 9.88 7.34
N PRO A 272 7.84 10.30 8.54
CA PRO A 272 6.97 10.47 9.71
C PRO A 272 5.81 11.43 9.50
N GLU A 273 5.99 12.41 8.61
CA GLU A 273 4.95 13.35 8.21
C GLU A 273 3.69 12.64 7.64
N THR A 274 3.83 11.43 7.11
CA THR A 274 2.70 10.58 6.68
C THR A 274 1.72 10.30 7.81
N VAL A 275 2.21 10.02 9.03
CA VAL A 275 1.37 9.70 10.21
C VAL A 275 0.54 10.93 10.61
N LEU A 276 1.17 12.10 10.64
CA LEU A 276 0.50 13.37 10.95
C LEU A 276 -0.58 13.68 9.90
N ARG A 277 -0.23 13.61 8.61
CA ARG A 277 -1.18 13.89 7.51
C ARG A 277 -2.39 12.97 7.54
N MET A 278 -2.17 11.67 7.73
CA MET A 278 -3.27 10.70 7.77
C MET A 278 -4.16 10.91 8.99
N THR A 279 -3.58 11.12 10.17
CA THR A 279 -4.32 11.41 11.41
C THR A 279 -5.16 12.67 11.27
N ALA A 280 -4.54 13.77 10.84
CA ALA A 280 -5.22 15.03 10.69
C ALA A 280 -6.32 14.96 9.61
N PHE A 281 -6.07 14.30 8.49
CA PHE A 281 -7.08 14.09 7.45
C PHE A 281 -8.28 13.29 7.98
N ALA A 282 -8.04 12.21 8.73
CA ALA A 282 -9.10 11.40 9.33
C ALA A 282 -9.93 12.21 10.35
N ASN A 283 -9.29 13.06 11.17
CA ASN A 283 -10.00 13.89 12.14
C ASN A 283 -10.86 14.97 11.49
N HIS A 284 -10.47 15.47 10.32
CA HIS A 284 -11.26 16.44 9.56
C HIS A 284 -12.28 15.80 8.61
N ALA A 285 -12.28 14.48 8.44
CA ALA A 285 -13.20 13.80 7.53
C ALA A 285 -14.67 14.11 7.86
N ILE A 286 -15.51 14.31 6.83
CA ILE A 286 -16.95 14.63 6.98
C ILE A 286 -17.68 13.53 7.79
N ARG A 287 -17.20 12.29 7.68
CA ARG A 287 -17.66 11.10 8.38
C ARG A 287 -16.51 10.11 8.49
N PRO A 288 -16.54 9.16 9.44
CA PRO A 288 -15.54 8.10 9.51
C PRO A 288 -15.34 7.40 8.16
N MET A 289 -14.08 7.25 7.75
CA MET A 289 -13.69 6.67 6.48
C MET A 289 -12.30 6.03 6.60
N ILE A 290 -11.96 5.14 5.67
CA ILE A 290 -10.64 4.54 5.62
C ILE A 290 -9.69 5.49 4.87
N VAL A 291 -8.55 5.80 5.49
CA VAL A 291 -7.53 6.70 4.92
C VAL A 291 -6.26 5.91 4.71
N GLY A 292 -5.89 5.70 3.45
CA GLY A 292 -4.72 4.94 3.05
C GLY A 292 -3.54 5.83 2.66
N GLY A 293 -2.33 5.41 3.01
CA GLY A 293 -1.08 5.96 2.50
C GLY A 293 -0.70 5.32 1.16
N GLN A 294 -0.02 6.09 0.31
CA GLN A 294 0.54 5.61 -0.95
C GLN A 294 1.85 4.85 -0.73
N MET A 295 2.13 3.91 -1.63
CA MET A 295 3.40 3.18 -1.63
C MET A 295 4.35 3.73 -2.70
N LEU A 296 5.55 4.12 -2.27
CA LEU A 296 6.69 4.32 -3.14
C LEU A 296 7.54 3.04 -3.15
N TYR A 297 8.24 2.80 -4.25
CA TYR A 297 9.13 1.65 -4.37
C TYR A 297 10.44 1.85 -3.61
N LEU A 298 10.80 0.91 -2.74
CA LEU A 298 12.01 0.98 -1.92
C LEU A 298 13.29 1.06 -2.77
N TYR A 299 13.39 0.27 -3.84
CA TYR A 299 14.60 0.24 -4.69
C TYR A 299 14.58 1.28 -5.81
N GLN A 300 13.42 1.87 -6.07
CA GLN A 300 13.24 2.98 -7.00
C GLN A 300 12.51 4.13 -6.29
N PRO A 301 13.17 4.83 -5.35
CA PRO A 301 12.52 5.66 -4.33
C PRO A 301 11.79 6.89 -4.87
N THR A 302 11.86 7.17 -6.17
CA THR A 302 11.11 8.26 -6.82
C THR A 302 9.85 7.77 -7.54
N ARG A 303 9.62 6.45 -7.60
CA ARG A 303 8.49 5.85 -8.29
C ARG A 303 7.35 5.57 -7.33
N LEU A 304 6.17 6.10 -7.67
CA LEU A 304 4.90 5.75 -7.08
C LEU A 304 4.41 4.43 -7.67
N HIS A 305 4.02 3.48 -6.82
CA HIS A 305 3.40 2.23 -7.28
C HIS A 305 2.09 2.49 -8.02
N THR A 306 1.14 3.14 -7.36
CA THR A 306 -0.14 3.57 -7.94
C THR A 306 -0.78 4.65 -7.07
N ASN A 307 -1.60 5.52 -7.68
CA ASN A 307 -2.30 6.56 -6.94
C ASN A 307 -3.49 6.02 -6.13
N ALA A 308 -4.16 4.97 -6.64
CA ALA A 308 -5.25 4.26 -5.99
C ALA A 308 -5.49 2.91 -6.69
N GLU A 309 -5.98 1.92 -5.94
CA GLU A 309 -6.27 0.58 -6.45
C GLU A 309 -7.77 0.25 -6.42
N THR A 310 -8.15 -0.70 -7.27
CA THR A 310 -9.46 -1.35 -7.29
C THR A 310 -9.32 -2.84 -7.58
N VAL A 311 -10.45 -3.54 -7.55
CA VAL A 311 -10.53 -5.00 -7.69
C VAL A 311 -11.56 -5.38 -8.74
N ASN A 312 -11.30 -6.46 -9.46
CA ASN A 312 -12.27 -7.11 -10.33
C ASN A 312 -12.56 -8.52 -9.79
N LEU A 313 -13.66 -8.65 -9.05
CA LEU A 313 -14.08 -9.90 -8.42
C LEU A 313 -14.50 -10.98 -9.44
N HIS A 314 -15.04 -10.60 -10.60
CA HIS A 314 -15.41 -11.55 -11.67
C HIS A 314 -14.18 -12.18 -12.34
N ALA A 315 -13.07 -11.45 -12.36
CA ALA A 315 -11.79 -11.90 -12.89
C ALA A 315 -10.82 -12.39 -11.81
N LEU A 316 -11.19 -12.34 -10.52
CA LEU A 316 -10.31 -12.62 -9.37
C LEU A 316 -9.00 -11.82 -9.43
N ARG A 317 -9.07 -10.56 -9.83
CA ARG A 317 -7.89 -9.68 -9.98
C ARG A 317 -7.93 -8.56 -8.96
N ALA A 318 -6.90 -8.49 -8.13
CA ALA A 318 -6.62 -7.38 -7.23
C ALA A 318 -5.54 -6.46 -7.81
N GLY A 319 -5.29 -5.34 -7.12
CA GLY A 319 -4.21 -4.40 -7.46
C GLY A 319 -4.37 -3.75 -8.84
N LEU A 320 -5.61 -3.55 -9.30
CA LEU A 320 -5.85 -2.86 -10.56
C LEU A 320 -5.74 -1.35 -10.33
N PRO A 321 -4.90 -0.62 -11.06
CA PRO A 321 -4.87 0.82 -10.90
C PRO A 321 -6.21 1.42 -11.34
N VAL A 322 -6.74 2.36 -10.54
CA VAL A 322 -7.93 3.12 -10.92
C VAL A 322 -7.66 3.96 -12.18
N ASP A 323 -6.42 4.44 -12.34
CA ASP A 323 -5.93 5.11 -13.53
C ASP A 323 -4.53 4.59 -13.89
N GLU A 324 -4.44 3.89 -15.01
CA GLU A 324 -3.18 3.38 -15.57
C GLU A 324 -2.12 4.47 -15.76
N LYS A 325 -2.53 5.72 -15.99
CA LYS A 325 -1.58 6.83 -16.16
C LYS A 325 -0.93 7.29 -14.85
N SER A 326 -1.42 6.77 -13.73
CA SER A 326 -0.97 7.07 -12.38
C SER A 326 -0.40 5.83 -11.67
N HIS A 327 -0.11 4.76 -12.43
CA HIS A 327 0.61 3.56 -12.00
C HIS A 327 2.08 3.64 -12.44
N ASP A 328 3.00 3.22 -11.57
CA ASP A 328 4.45 3.14 -11.82
C ASP A 328 5.03 4.44 -12.40
N VAL A 329 4.73 5.56 -11.72
CA VAL A 329 5.08 6.91 -12.17
C VAL A 329 6.28 7.42 -11.42
N ASN A 330 7.31 7.88 -12.14
CA ASN A 330 8.39 8.66 -11.55
C ASN A 330 7.88 10.07 -11.16
N LEU A 331 7.79 10.31 -9.86
CA LEU A 331 7.24 11.52 -9.25
C LEU A 331 8.09 12.78 -9.48
N LEU A 332 9.38 12.62 -9.83
CA LEU A 332 10.21 13.76 -10.23
C LEU A 332 9.83 14.28 -11.61
N GLN A 333 9.36 13.40 -12.48
CA GLN A 333 8.98 13.71 -13.86
C GLN A 333 7.50 14.04 -14.01
N ARG A 334 6.63 13.36 -13.26
CA ARG A 334 5.18 13.51 -13.39
C ARG A 334 4.47 13.33 -12.05
N LEU A 335 3.61 14.31 -11.74
CA LEU A 335 2.76 14.28 -10.55
C LEU A 335 1.30 14.02 -10.94
N PRO A 336 0.64 12.98 -10.37
CA PRO A 336 -0.81 12.77 -10.53
C PRO A 336 -1.61 13.95 -9.97
N ARG A 337 -2.58 14.49 -10.73
CA ARG A 337 -3.37 15.69 -10.36
C ARG A 337 -4.84 15.44 -10.06
N LYS A 338 -5.40 14.35 -10.59
CA LYS A 338 -6.80 13.97 -10.37
C LYS A 338 -6.92 13.26 -9.03
N TRP A 339 -8.02 13.51 -8.31
CA TRP A 339 -8.39 12.64 -7.21
C TRP A 339 -8.91 11.31 -7.77
N MET A 340 -8.81 10.24 -6.98
CA MET A 340 -9.26 8.90 -7.37
C MET A 340 -10.15 8.30 -6.28
N ASP A 341 -11.16 7.55 -6.70
CA ASP A 341 -12.02 6.77 -5.82
C ASP A 341 -11.38 5.39 -5.61
N ALA A 342 -10.76 5.17 -4.45
CA ALA A 342 -10.07 3.92 -4.14
C ALA A 342 -11.10 2.83 -3.77
N GLY A 343 -10.90 1.62 -4.30
CA GLY A 343 -11.70 0.45 -3.91
C GLY A 343 -11.33 -0.07 -2.53
N TYR A 344 -10.04 0.01 -2.19
CA TYR A 344 -9.43 -0.36 -0.91
C TYR A 344 -8.06 0.32 -0.81
N ASN A 345 -7.38 0.18 0.33
CA ASN A 345 -5.96 0.50 0.44
C ASN A 345 -5.24 -0.64 1.14
N ALA A 346 -4.07 -1.02 0.66
CA ALA A 346 -3.27 -2.03 1.32
C ALA A 346 -2.76 -1.55 2.68
N TRP A 347 -2.41 -2.49 3.55
CA TRP A 347 -2.13 -2.22 4.97
C TRP A 347 -0.68 -1.84 5.29
N TRP A 348 0.17 -1.60 4.29
CA TRP A 348 1.50 -0.98 4.48
C TRP A 348 1.42 0.38 5.20
N SER A 349 0.30 1.09 5.03
CA SER A 349 -0.06 2.32 5.71
C SER A 349 -1.57 2.56 5.52
N CYS A 350 -2.38 2.21 6.51
CA CYS A 350 -3.84 2.30 6.40
C CYS A 350 -4.48 2.66 7.74
N LEU A 351 -5.15 3.80 7.81
CA LEU A 351 -5.86 4.28 8.98
C LEU A 351 -7.33 3.88 8.92
N ILE A 352 -7.78 3.16 9.95
CA ILE A 352 -9.13 2.66 10.12
C ILE A 352 -9.68 3.22 11.45
N PRO A 353 -10.70 4.10 11.42
CA PRO A 353 -11.38 4.55 12.64
C PRO A 353 -12.11 3.40 13.33
N ALA A 354 -12.15 3.40 14.67
CA ALA A 354 -12.86 2.40 15.48
C ALA A 354 -14.35 2.29 15.12
N GLU A 355 -14.98 3.38 14.68
CA GLU A 355 -16.35 3.41 14.14
C GLU A 355 -16.53 2.44 12.95
N VAL A 356 -15.52 2.27 12.10
CA VAL A 356 -15.60 1.34 10.97
C VAL A 356 -15.71 -0.10 11.47
N VAL A 357 -14.90 -0.48 12.46
CA VAL A 357 -14.96 -1.84 13.06
C VAL A 357 -16.32 -2.09 13.71
N ARG A 358 -16.90 -1.09 14.38
CA ARG A 358 -18.23 -1.20 14.98
C ARG A 358 -19.33 -1.42 13.93
N GLU A 359 -19.20 -0.78 12.78
CA GLU A 359 -20.19 -0.87 11.69
C GLU A 359 -20.08 -2.18 10.89
N ILE A 360 -18.86 -2.64 10.58
CA ILE A 360 -18.65 -3.77 9.64
C ILE A 360 -17.94 -4.99 10.24
N GLY A 361 -17.65 -4.99 11.54
CA GLY A 361 -16.89 -6.02 12.24
C GLY A 361 -15.39 -6.03 11.90
N PHE A 362 -14.64 -6.93 12.53
CA PHE A 362 -13.20 -7.10 12.31
C PHE A 362 -12.87 -7.69 10.93
N PRO A 363 -11.62 -7.55 10.45
CA PRO A 363 -11.18 -8.27 9.26
C PRO A 363 -11.40 -9.78 9.36
N LEU A 364 -11.55 -10.43 8.20
CA LEU A 364 -11.65 -11.89 8.15
C LEU A 364 -10.35 -12.53 8.66
N PRO A 365 -10.41 -13.69 9.36
CA PRO A 365 -9.24 -14.42 9.85
C PRO A 365 -8.51 -15.16 8.71
N MET A 366 -8.06 -14.42 7.72
CA MET A 366 -7.21 -14.86 6.62
C MET A 366 -5.74 -14.79 7.05
N PHE A 367 -4.93 -15.76 6.64
CA PHE A 367 -3.51 -15.73 6.98
C PHE A 367 -2.75 -14.62 6.24
N PHE A 368 -2.96 -14.49 4.92
CA PHE A 368 -2.18 -13.59 4.07
C PHE A 368 -2.94 -13.21 2.80
N GLN A 369 -2.86 -11.93 2.39
CA GLN A 369 -3.45 -11.34 1.18
C GLN A 369 -4.99 -11.38 1.10
N TRP A 370 -5.57 -10.37 0.45
CA TRP A 370 -7.02 -10.16 0.24
C TRP A 370 -7.84 -9.79 1.48
N ASP A 371 -7.21 -9.78 2.65
CA ASP A 371 -7.73 -9.24 3.89
C ASP A 371 -8.02 -7.74 3.78
N ASP A 372 -7.05 -6.97 3.28
CA ASP A 372 -7.19 -5.55 2.98
C ASP A 372 -8.26 -5.23 1.92
N ILE A 373 -8.27 -6.01 0.84
CA ILE A 373 -9.19 -5.89 -0.30
C ILE A 373 -10.62 -6.21 0.15
N GLU A 374 -10.82 -7.31 0.86
CA GLU A 374 -12.14 -7.69 1.38
C GLU A 374 -12.67 -6.63 2.32
N TYR A 375 -11.83 -6.15 3.26
CA TYR A 375 -12.24 -5.13 4.21
C TYR A 375 -12.65 -3.82 3.54
N GLY A 376 -11.88 -3.36 2.54
CA GLY A 376 -12.22 -2.16 1.76
C GLY A 376 -13.49 -2.32 0.92
N VAL A 377 -13.69 -3.48 0.28
CA VAL A 377 -14.92 -3.77 -0.47
C VAL A 377 -16.13 -3.84 0.46
N ARG A 378 -16.00 -4.49 1.63
CA ARG A 378 -17.06 -4.57 2.64
C ARG A 378 -17.42 -3.19 3.19
N ALA A 379 -16.42 -2.38 3.54
CA ALA A 379 -16.61 -0.99 3.97
C ALA A 379 -17.39 -0.18 2.93
N ARG A 380 -17.01 -0.28 1.65
CA ARG A 380 -17.69 0.42 0.55
C ARG A 380 -19.15 0.00 0.41
N GLN A 381 -19.47 -1.28 0.59
CA GLN A 381 -20.85 -1.79 0.54
C GLN A 381 -21.72 -1.26 1.70
N HIS A 382 -21.10 -0.91 2.83
CA HIS A 382 -21.74 -0.20 3.95
C HIS A 382 -21.67 1.33 3.81
N GLY A 383 -21.30 1.84 2.63
CA GLY A 383 -21.24 3.27 2.35
C GLY A 383 -20.06 3.99 3.02
N ILE A 384 -19.08 3.28 3.58
CA ILE A 384 -17.84 3.82 4.14
C ILE A 384 -16.80 3.92 3.01
N PRO A 385 -16.40 5.12 2.60
CA PRO A 385 -15.44 5.27 1.51
C PRO A 385 -14.01 4.98 1.96
N THR A 386 -13.16 4.69 1.00
CA THR A 386 -11.70 4.63 1.17
C THR A 386 -11.06 5.70 0.29
N THR A 387 -10.08 6.43 0.84
CA THR A 387 -9.24 7.33 0.04
C THR A 387 -7.78 6.96 0.22
N THR A 388 -7.03 6.92 -0.88
CA THR A 388 -5.57 6.86 -0.85
C THR A 388 -5.04 8.29 -0.93
N LEU A 389 -4.45 8.80 0.15
CA LEU A 389 -4.07 10.20 0.35
C LEU A 389 -2.71 10.51 -0.30
N PRO A 390 -2.65 11.33 -1.37
CA PRO A 390 -1.38 11.67 -2.01
C PRO A 390 -0.53 12.57 -1.12
N GLY A 391 0.78 12.35 -1.12
CA GLY A 391 1.70 13.04 -0.23
C GLY A 391 1.73 12.48 1.19
N ALA A 392 0.93 11.46 1.49
CA ALA A 392 1.12 10.58 2.63
C ALA A 392 1.57 9.22 2.07
N GLY A 393 2.77 8.78 2.39
CA GLY A 393 3.27 7.52 1.85
C GLY A 393 4.52 6.98 2.54
N VAL A 394 4.81 5.73 2.21
CA VAL A 394 5.92 4.94 2.74
C VAL A 394 6.67 4.32 1.57
N TRP A 395 7.97 4.06 1.73
CA TRP A 395 8.68 3.20 0.79
C TRP A 395 8.61 1.76 1.25
N HIS A 396 8.31 0.86 0.33
CA HIS A 396 8.16 -0.56 0.62
C HIS A 396 8.65 -1.40 -0.57
N ALA A 397 8.96 -2.68 -0.32
CA ALA A 397 9.55 -3.58 -1.30
C ALA A 397 8.80 -3.61 -2.64
N ASP A 398 9.55 -3.42 -3.73
CA ASP A 398 9.06 -3.39 -5.11
C ASP A 398 8.32 -4.69 -5.47
N PHE A 399 7.09 -4.58 -5.96
CA PHE A 399 6.30 -5.74 -6.39
C PHE A 399 6.94 -6.52 -7.54
N SER A 400 7.80 -5.88 -8.34
CA SER A 400 8.53 -6.53 -9.44
C SER A 400 9.51 -7.60 -8.98
N LEU A 401 9.92 -7.58 -7.71
CA LEU A 401 10.81 -8.58 -7.10
C LEU A 401 10.06 -9.76 -6.47
N LYS A 402 8.72 -9.69 -6.40
CA LYS A 402 7.89 -10.74 -5.81
C LYS A 402 7.50 -11.75 -6.89
N ASP A 403 7.89 -13.00 -6.69
CA ASP A 403 7.53 -14.06 -7.62
C ASP A 403 6.04 -14.36 -7.65
N TRP A 404 5.51 -14.56 -8.87
CA TRP A 404 4.16 -15.09 -9.03
C TRP A 404 4.06 -16.55 -8.57
N ASP A 405 5.12 -17.33 -8.79
CA ASP A 405 5.18 -18.76 -8.46
C ASP A 405 5.67 -19.04 -7.04
N ASP A 406 4.81 -18.70 -6.09
CA ASP A 406 5.10 -18.77 -4.66
C ASP A 406 3.98 -19.43 -3.85
N TRP A 407 4.30 -19.90 -2.63
CA TRP A 407 3.32 -20.47 -1.69
C TRP A 407 2.21 -19.48 -1.35
N SER A 408 2.51 -18.18 -1.26
CA SER A 408 1.54 -17.13 -0.95
C SER A 408 0.40 -17.07 -1.96
N ARG A 409 0.65 -17.51 -3.20
CA ARG A 409 -0.35 -17.53 -4.27
C ARG A 409 -1.49 -18.50 -3.98
N TYR A 410 -1.30 -19.55 -3.17
CA TYR A 410 -2.42 -20.36 -2.68
C TYR A 410 -3.43 -19.50 -1.91
N PHE A 411 -2.95 -18.67 -0.98
CA PHE A 411 -3.80 -17.80 -0.18
C PHE A 411 -4.49 -16.76 -1.06
N SER A 412 -3.76 -16.15 -2.00
CA SER A 412 -4.38 -15.26 -3.00
C SER A 412 -5.56 -15.91 -3.72
N HIS A 413 -5.41 -17.14 -4.22
CA HIS A 413 -6.50 -17.80 -4.95
C HIS A 413 -7.67 -18.14 -4.03
N ARG A 414 -7.42 -18.76 -2.87
CA ARG A 414 -8.47 -19.13 -1.91
C ARG A 414 -9.22 -17.90 -1.42
N ASN A 415 -8.49 -16.87 -1.00
CA ASN A 415 -9.08 -15.68 -0.43
C ASN A 415 -9.80 -14.85 -1.50
N SER A 416 -9.31 -14.79 -2.74
CA SER A 416 -10.05 -14.16 -3.85
C SER A 416 -11.41 -14.82 -4.11
N LEU A 417 -11.50 -16.16 -3.95
CA LEU A 417 -12.76 -16.89 -4.06
C LEU A 417 -13.72 -16.54 -2.93
N ILE A 418 -13.21 -16.45 -1.69
CA ILE A 418 -13.97 -16.02 -0.52
C ILE A 418 -14.51 -14.60 -0.73
N THR A 419 -13.65 -13.64 -1.08
CA THR A 419 -14.05 -12.25 -1.33
C THR A 419 -15.07 -12.13 -2.48
N ALA A 420 -14.84 -12.84 -3.59
CA ALA A 420 -15.80 -12.85 -4.70
C ALA A 420 -17.15 -13.45 -4.30
N ALA A 421 -17.16 -14.50 -3.47
CA ALA A 421 -18.38 -15.10 -2.95
C ALA A 421 -19.15 -14.14 -2.02
N LEU A 422 -18.45 -13.45 -1.13
CA LEU A 422 -19.06 -12.51 -0.19
C LEU A 422 -19.67 -11.30 -0.93
N HIS A 423 -18.93 -10.72 -1.87
CA HIS A 423 -19.22 -9.37 -2.37
C HIS A 423 -19.65 -9.26 -3.84
N SER A 424 -19.86 -10.38 -4.54
CA SER A 424 -20.35 -10.38 -5.93
C SER A 424 -21.22 -11.58 -6.26
N ASP A 425 -21.76 -11.64 -7.48
CA ASP A 425 -22.45 -12.80 -8.05
C ASP A 425 -21.53 -13.65 -8.96
N ALA A 426 -20.23 -13.36 -8.99
CA ALA A 426 -19.25 -14.03 -9.85
C ALA A 426 -19.13 -15.55 -9.60
N VAL A 427 -19.38 -15.99 -8.36
CA VAL A 427 -19.34 -17.40 -7.98
C VAL A 427 -20.71 -18.06 -8.25
N PRO A 428 -20.76 -19.19 -8.99
CA PRO A 428 -19.62 -19.95 -9.52
C PRO A 428 -19.25 -19.66 -10.98
N ALA A 429 -20.11 -19.01 -11.77
CA ALA A 429 -20.01 -19.02 -13.24
C ALA A 429 -18.74 -18.35 -13.79
N ASP A 430 -18.56 -17.06 -13.52
CA ASP A 430 -17.44 -16.27 -14.08
C ASP A 430 -16.10 -16.75 -13.55
N VAL A 431 -16.07 -17.04 -12.24
CA VAL A 431 -14.91 -17.57 -11.54
C VAL A 431 -14.46 -18.91 -12.14
N THR A 432 -15.38 -19.85 -12.42
CA THR A 432 -15.02 -21.14 -13.04
C THR A 432 -14.35 -20.94 -14.40
N LYS A 433 -14.87 -20.02 -15.22
CA LYS A 433 -14.30 -19.69 -16.53
C LYS A 433 -12.90 -19.06 -16.39
N THR A 434 -12.73 -18.16 -15.43
CA THR A 434 -11.45 -17.51 -15.13
C THR A 434 -10.41 -18.52 -14.69
N LEU A 435 -10.75 -19.38 -13.73
CA LEU A 435 -9.84 -20.42 -13.22
C LEU A 435 -9.52 -21.49 -14.28
N GLY A 436 -10.47 -21.87 -15.13
CA GLY A 436 -10.20 -22.80 -16.23
C GLY A 436 -9.13 -22.28 -17.20
N LYS A 437 -9.16 -20.97 -17.52
CA LYS A 437 -8.09 -20.34 -18.31
C LYS A 437 -6.76 -20.34 -17.55
N GLN A 438 -6.79 -20.10 -16.24
CA GLN A 438 -5.58 -20.05 -15.42
C GLN A 438 -4.91 -21.43 -15.33
N PHE A 439 -5.67 -22.49 -15.05
CA PHE A 439 -5.18 -23.86 -15.04
C PHE A 439 -4.49 -24.24 -16.34
N ALA A 440 -5.14 -23.96 -17.48
CA ALA A 440 -4.56 -24.28 -18.77
C ALA A 440 -3.24 -23.53 -19.03
N ARG A 441 -3.09 -22.29 -18.54
CA ARG A 441 -1.83 -21.54 -18.63
C ARG A 441 -0.73 -22.12 -17.74
N TYR A 442 -1.04 -22.45 -16.48
CA TYR A 442 -0.06 -23.07 -15.58
C TYR A 442 0.42 -24.43 -16.11
N ILE A 443 -0.51 -25.26 -16.58
CA ILE A 443 -0.16 -26.57 -17.17
C ILE A 443 0.70 -26.40 -18.42
N ALA A 444 0.33 -25.48 -19.34
CA ALA A 444 1.11 -25.22 -20.54
C ALA A 444 2.52 -24.70 -20.23
N GLY A 445 2.65 -23.86 -19.18
CA GLY A 445 3.91 -23.28 -18.74
C GLY A 445 4.74 -24.16 -17.79
N HIS A 446 4.37 -25.43 -17.61
CA HIS A 446 5.02 -26.42 -16.73
C HIS A 446 5.04 -26.03 -15.24
N GLN A 447 4.04 -25.28 -14.79
CA GLN A 447 3.87 -24.85 -13.39
C GLN A 447 2.92 -25.82 -12.67
N TYR A 448 3.41 -27.03 -12.42
CA TYR A 448 2.63 -28.13 -11.87
C TYR A 448 2.36 -27.94 -10.38
N GLY A 449 3.34 -27.46 -9.61
CA GLY A 449 3.13 -27.14 -8.20
C GLY A 449 2.10 -26.02 -8.01
N MET A 450 2.10 -25.01 -8.88
CA MET A 450 1.09 -23.95 -8.87
C MET A 450 -0.31 -24.48 -9.23
N THR A 451 -0.39 -25.44 -10.15
CA THR A 451 -1.65 -26.09 -10.52
C THR A 451 -2.22 -26.86 -9.32
N ALA A 452 -1.37 -27.63 -8.62
CA ALA A 452 -1.77 -28.40 -7.45
C ALA A 452 -2.25 -27.51 -6.29
N THR A 453 -1.53 -26.42 -5.99
CA THR A 453 -1.95 -25.49 -4.95
C THR A 453 -3.22 -24.73 -5.32
N LEU A 454 -3.47 -24.44 -6.60
CA LEU A 454 -4.75 -23.87 -7.03
C LEU A 454 -5.92 -24.85 -6.87
N ILE A 455 -5.72 -26.16 -7.14
CA ILE A 455 -6.73 -27.19 -6.85
C ILE A 455 -7.07 -27.18 -5.35
N LYS A 456 -6.05 -27.21 -4.49
CA LYS A 456 -6.24 -27.14 -3.04
C LYS A 456 -6.99 -25.87 -2.63
N ALA A 457 -6.67 -24.71 -3.20
CA ALA A 457 -7.36 -23.45 -2.91
C ALA A 457 -8.86 -23.50 -3.24
N ILE A 458 -9.25 -24.16 -4.34
CA ILE A 458 -10.66 -24.39 -4.68
C ILE A 458 -11.31 -25.34 -3.68
N ASP A 459 -10.65 -26.43 -3.33
CA ASP A 459 -11.19 -27.43 -2.41
C ASP A 459 -11.39 -26.86 -1.00
N ASP A 460 -10.44 -26.08 -0.50
CA ASP A 460 -10.55 -25.40 0.80
C ASP A 460 -11.64 -24.30 0.77
N PHE A 461 -11.80 -23.58 -0.34
CA PHE A 461 -12.92 -22.65 -0.51
C PHE A 461 -14.28 -23.38 -0.45
N LEU A 462 -14.40 -24.54 -1.10
CA LEU A 462 -15.62 -25.35 -1.13
C LEU A 462 -15.91 -26.05 0.19
N ALA A 463 -14.88 -26.37 0.98
CA ALA A 463 -15.03 -26.90 2.33
C ALA A 463 -15.70 -25.89 3.28
N GLY A 464 -15.62 -24.59 2.96
CA GLY A 464 -16.38 -23.53 3.60
C GLY A 464 -15.68 -22.91 4.82
N PRO A 465 -16.42 -22.11 5.62
CA PRO A 465 -15.85 -21.22 6.65
C PRO A 465 -14.94 -21.85 7.71
N SER A 466 -15.06 -23.16 7.96
CA SER A 466 -14.22 -23.85 8.93
C SER A 466 -12.73 -23.86 8.57
N VAL A 467 -12.36 -23.61 7.31
CA VAL A 467 -10.95 -23.54 6.88
C VAL A 467 -10.21 -22.33 7.43
N LEU A 468 -10.91 -21.36 8.02
CA LEU A 468 -10.30 -20.22 8.73
C LEU A 468 -10.25 -20.42 10.25
N ALA A 469 -10.64 -21.60 10.76
CA ALA A 469 -10.80 -21.81 12.19
C ALA A 469 -9.50 -21.69 12.99
N ASP A 470 -8.34 -21.93 12.38
CA ASP A 470 -7.02 -21.85 13.03
C ASP A 470 -6.22 -20.60 12.63
N GLY A 471 -6.81 -19.69 11.85
CA GLY A 471 -6.13 -18.53 11.26
C GLY A 471 -5.30 -18.86 10.01
N GLY A 472 -5.33 -20.10 9.51
CA GLY A 472 -4.63 -20.54 8.31
C GLY A 472 -3.21 -21.07 8.51
N GLU A 473 -2.81 -21.33 9.76
CA GLU A 473 -1.51 -21.91 10.11
C GLU A 473 -1.33 -23.32 9.51
N GLN A 474 -2.35 -24.19 9.64
CA GLN A 474 -2.33 -25.51 9.05
C GLN A 474 -2.32 -25.44 7.52
N ALA A 475 -3.06 -24.49 6.94
CA ALA A 475 -3.07 -24.28 5.50
C ALA A 475 -1.67 -23.93 4.96
N LEU A 476 -0.89 -23.11 5.69
CA LEU A 476 0.49 -22.82 5.32
C LEU A 476 1.35 -24.10 5.33
N LYS A 477 1.26 -24.90 6.40
CA LYS A 477 2.00 -26.17 6.54
C LYS A 477 1.68 -27.12 5.38
N ASP A 478 0.40 -27.30 5.08
CA ASP A 478 -0.08 -28.17 4.00
C ASP A 478 0.41 -27.70 2.62
N VAL A 479 0.37 -26.40 2.36
CA VAL A 479 0.79 -25.83 1.06
C VAL A 479 2.28 -25.96 0.85
N LEU A 480 3.09 -25.71 1.89
CA LEU A 480 4.53 -25.89 1.83
C LEU A 480 4.89 -27.36 1.62
N ALA A 481 4.19 -28.29 2.27
CA ALA A 481 4.36 -29.72 2.06
C ALA A 481 3.99 -30.12 0.62
N LEU A 482 2.81 -29.70 0.14
CA LEU A 482 2.34 -29.98 -1.22
C LEU A 482 3.31 -29.46 -2.28
N ARG A 483 3.85 -28.24 -2.12
CA ARG A 483 4.80 -27.68 -3.10
C ARG A 483 6.07 -28.52 -3.22
N LYS A 484 6.60 -29.06 -2.11
CA LYS A 484 7.81 -29.89 -2.11
C LYS A 484 7.69 -31.16 -2.96
N GLU A 485 6.47 -31.64 -3.22
CA GLU A 485 6.21 -32.79 -4.09
C GLU A 485 6.47 -32.48 -5.58
N TYR A 486 6.56 -31.19 -5.94
CA TYR A 486 6.67 -30.72 -7.32
C TYR A 486 8.05 -30.11 -7.58
N PRO A 487 8.88 -30.72 -8.45
CA PRO A 487 10.24 -30.25 -8.74
C PRO A 487 10.31 -28.82 -9.30
N ASP A 488 9.27 -28.36 -10.00
CA ASP A 488 9.19 -27.00 -10.57
C ASP A 488 9.08 -25.90 -9.52
N THR A 489 8.82 -26.24 -8.25
CA THR A 489 8.74 -25.28 -7.15
C THR A 489 10.06 -25.08 -6.40
N ILE A 490 11.01 -25.99 -6.59
CA ILE A 490 12.27 -26.01 -5.85
C ILE A 490 13.19 -24.91 -6.40
N ARG A 491 13.58 -24.00 -5.50
CA ARG A 491 14.56 -22.95 -5.78
C ARG A 491 15.96 -23.58 -5.80
N ARG A 492 16.75 -23.22 -6.82
CA ARG A 492 18.08 -23.74 -7.09
C ARG A 492 19.09 -22.61 -7.21
N THR A 493 20.30 -22.86 -6.72
CA THR A 493 21.44 -21.95 -6.88
C THR A 493 22.12 -22.18 -8.24
N PRO A 494 23.06 -21.30 -8.67
CA PRO A 494 23.89 -21.58 -9.83
C PRO A 494 24.67 -22.90 -9.73
N GLU A 495 25.15 -23.26 -8.54
CA GLU A 495 25.87 -24.52 -8.30
C GLU A 495 24.97 -25.73 -8.52
N ASP A 496 23.73 -25.70 -8.00
CA ASP A 496 22.73 -26.76 -8.25
C ASP A 496 22.44 -26.97 -9.75
N LEU A 497 22.51 -25.89 -10.54
CA LEU A 497 22.32 -25.97 -12.00
C LEU A 497 23.54 -26.58 -12.69
N ALA A 498 24.76 -26.23 -12.27
CA ALA A 498 25.99 -26.81 -12.81
C ALA A 498 26.07 -28.31 -12.51
N ASP A 499 25.75 -28.72 -11.28
CA ASP A 499 25.70 -30.14 -10.89
C ASP A 499 24.65 -30.92 -11.68
N ALA A 500 23.56 -30.26 -12.07
CA ALA A 500 22.53 -30.84 -12.92
C ALA A 500 22.84 -30.78 -14.43
N GLY A 501 23.96 -30.17 -14.84
CA GLY A 501 24.33 -29.95 -16.25
C GLY A 501 23.39 -29.00 -17.00
N LEU A 502 22.78 -28.05 -16.29
CA LEU A 502 21.81 -27.07 -16.81
C LEU A 502 22.38 -25.65 -16.91
N ASP A 503 23.61 -25.43 -16.49
CA ASP A 503 24.34 -24.17 -16.55
C ASP A 503 24.66 -23.72 -17.99
N ALA A 504 24.89 -24.68 -18.90
CA ALA A 504 25.23 -24.41 -20.30
C ALA A 504 24.00 -24.24 -21.24
N VAL A 505 22.78 -24.21 -20.70
CA VAL A 505 21.55 -24.12 -21.50
C VAL A 505 21.44 -22.72 -22.14
N PRO A 506 21.13 -22.61 -23.46
CA PRO A 506 21.08 -21.32 -24.13
C PRO A 506 19.97 -20.43 -23.58
N THR A 507 20.29 -19.14 -23.38
CA THR A 507 19.29 -18.13 -23.00
C THR A 507 18.48 -17.70 -24.22
N VAL A 508 17.15 -17.75 -24.12
CA VAL A 508 16.24 -17.40 -25.22
C VAL A 508 15.35 -16.23 -24.81
N LYS A 509 15.24 -15.25 -25.71
CA LYS A 509 14.42 -14.04 -25.50
C LYS A 509 12.98 -14.25 -25.95
N LEU A 510 12.06 -13.56 -25.29
CA LEU A 510 10.66 -13.48 -25.70
C LEU A 510 10.50 -12.70 -27.01
N GLU A 511 9.90 -13.32 -28.03
CA GLU A 511 9.66 -12.70 -29.35
C GLU A 511 8.41 -11.79 -29.41
N GLY A 512 7.61 -11.72 -28.34
CA GLY A 512 6.48 -10.80 -28.21
C GLY A 512 5.26 -11.36 -27.48
N THR A 513 4.21 -10.54 -27.41
CA THR A 513 2.93 -10.87 -26.76
C THR A 513 1.90 -11.35 -27.78
N PRO A 514 1.22 -12.50 -27.55
CA PRO A 514 0.25 -13.03 -28.50
C PRO A 514 -1.02 -12.18 -28.57
N SER A 515 -1.45 -11.83 -29.79
CA SER A 515 -2.71 -11.12 -30.04
C SER A 515 -3.96 -11.99 -29.79
N LEU A 516 -3.84 -13.31 -30.00
CA LEU A 516 -4.90 -14.30 -29.78
C LEU A 516 -4.46 -15.36 -28.75
N PRO A 517 -4.41 -15.02 -27.46
CA PRO A 517 -3.81 -15.87 -26.43
C PRO A 517 -4.51 -17.23 -26.28
N SER A 518 -5.83 -17.32 -26.51
CA SER A 518 -6.55 -18.60 -26.46
C SER A 518 -6.18 -19.56 -27.59
N LEU A 519 -5.95 -19.06 -28.82
CA LEU A 519 -5.51 -19.90 -29.93
C LEU A 519 -4.06 -20.35 -29.75
N VAL A 520 -3.20 -19.45 -29.24
CA VAL A 520 -1.83 -19.78 -28.90
C VAL A 520 -1.80 -20.87 -27.81
N LEU A 521 -2.67 -20.78 -26.81
CA LEU A 521 -2.78 -21.80 -25.77
C LEU A 521 -3.14 -23.17 -26.34
N ALA A 522 -4.18 -23.24 -27.17
CA ALA A 522 -4.57 -24.48 -27.85
C ALA A 522 -3.43 -25.05 -28.70
N LYS A 523 -2.74 -24.19 -29.46
CA LYS A 523 -1.56 -24.58 -30.25
C LYS A 523 -0.45 -25.15 -29.38
N ARG A 524 -0.12 -24.51 -28.25
CA ARG A 524 0.94 -24.96 -27.34
C ARG A 524 0.64 -26.33 -26.76
N LEU A 525 -0.57 -26.52 -26.24
CA LEU A 525 -1.00 -27.81 -25.68
C LEU A 525 -0.99 -28.92 -26.74
N ALA A 526 -1.46 -28.64 -27.97
CA ALA A 526 -1.41 -29.60 -29.06
C ALA A 526 0.04 -29.95 -29.47
N SER A 527 0.92 -28.95 -29.60
CA SER A 527 2.34 -29.18 -29.89
C SER A 527 3.02 -30.02 -28.82
N GLN A 528 2.76 -29.76 -27.53
CA GLN A 528 3.29 -30.54 -26.42
C GLN A 528 2.80 -31.99 -26.45
N ALA A 529 1.51 -32.21 -26.70
CA ALA A 529 0.92 -33.55 -26.81
C ALA A 529 1.50 -34.36 -27.98
N LEU A 530 1.84 -33.70 -29.09
CA LEU A 530 2.49 -34.29 -30.27
C LEU A 530 4.01 -34.43 -30.11
N GLY A 531 4.59 -34.02 -28.98
CA GLY A 531 6.05 -34.04 -28.77
C GLY A 531 6.82 -32.98 -29.56
N HIS A 532 6.13 -32.00 -30.16
CA HIS A 532 6.71 -30.89 -30.92
C HIS A 532 7.16 -29.74 -30.00
N THR A 533 8.00 -30.04 -29.02
CA THR A 533 8.65 -29.06 -28.14
C THR A 533 10.12 -28.87 -28.52
N ARG A 534 10.65 -27.66 -28.35
CA ARG A 534 12.09 -27.40 -28.42
C ARG A 534 12.80 -28.06 -27.23
N GLY A 535 14.15 -28.08 -27.24
CA GLY A 535 14.98 -28.65 -26.17
C GLY A 535 14.89 -27.86 -24.85
N ALA A 536 16.04 -27.70 -24.18
CA ALA A 536 16.15 -26.89 -22.98
C ALA A 536 16.39 -25.40 -23.33
N ALA A 537 15.89 -24.48 -22.49
CA ALA A 537 16.19 -23.06 -22.59
C ALA A 537 16.33 -22.40 -21.21
N ASN A 538 17.20 -21.41 -21.10
CA ASN A 538 17.24 -20.50 -19.96
C ASN A 538 16.37 -19.28 -20.28
N ILE A 539 15.50 -18.90 -19.35
CA ILE A 539 14.50 -17.85 -19.51
C ILE A 539 14.61 -16.88 -18.32
N THR A 540 14.79 -15.60 -18.63
CA THR A 540 14.85 -14.54 -17.62
C THR A 540 13.50 -14.33 -16.95
N ALA A 541 13.48 -13.72 -15.76
CA ALA A 541 12.24 -13.44 -15.03
C ALA A 541 11.20 -12.70 -15.88
N GLY A 542 11.62 -11.67 -16.64
CA GLY A 542 10.74 -10.87 -17.51
C GLY A 542 10.16 -11.65 -18.70
N ASP A 543 10.87 -12.68 -19.18
CA ASP A 543 10.49 -13.48 -20.35
C ASP A 543 9.70 -14.75 -19.98
N SER A 544 9.44 -14.99 -18.69
CA SER A 544 8.89 -16.23 -18.12
C SER A 544 7.38 -16.50 -18.38
N GLN A 545 6.81 -15.85 -19.40
CA GLN A 545 5.41 -15.95 -19.76
C GLN A 545 5.02 -17.37 -20.23
N TRP A 546 3.82 -17.84 -19.87
CA TRP A 546 3.38 -19.22 -20.18
C TRP A 546 3.45 -19.57 -21.68
N TRP A 547 3.19 -18.61 -22.58
CA TRP A 547 3.22 -18.87 -24.02
C TRP A 547 4.64 -19.04 -24.58
N HIS A 548 5.63 -18.58 -23.83
CA HIS A 548 7.05 -18.67 -24.14
C HIS A 548 7.66 -19.93 -23.53
N THR A 549 7.47 -20.15 -22.24
CA THR A 549 7.96 -21.36 -21.55
C THR A 549 7.38 -22.63 -22.17
N ALA A 550 6.11 -22.61 -22.60
CA ALA A 550 5.43 -23.74 -23.23
C ALA A 550 6.07 -24.22 -24.55
N LEU A 551 6.98 -23.46 -25.17
CA LEU A 551 7.69 -23.86 -26.38
C LEU A 551 8.72 -24.97 -26.14
N PHE A 552 9.22 -25.07 -24.91
CA PHE A 552 10.38 -25.88 -24.58
C PHE A 552 9.99 -27.09 -23.74
N ARG A 553 10.78 -28.16 -23.87
CA ARG A 553 10.63 -29.37 -23.05
C ARG A 553 11.12 -29.13 -21.62
N GLN A 554 12.15 -28.31 -21.45
CA GLN A 554 12.70 -27.96 -20.15
C GLN A 554 13.08 -26.48 -20.16
N VAL A 555 12.78 -25.78 -19.08
CA VAL A 555 13.16 -24.38 -18.90
C VAL A 555 13.80 -24.18 -17.54
N VAL A 556 14.93 -23.47 -17.53
CA VAL A 556 15.50 -22.85 -16.34
C VAL A 556 14.94 -21.43 -16.30
N VAL A 557 14.25 -21.07 -15.24
CA VAL A 557 13.59 -19.77 -15.09
C VAL A 557 14.22 -19.05 -13.92
N THR A 558 14.70 -17.82 -14.14
CA THR A 558 15.15 -16.96 -13.04
C THR A 558 13.95 -16.46 -12.23
N ASP A 559 14.06 -16.53 -10.91
CA ASP A 559 13.09 -15.95 -9.98
C ASP A 559 13.05 -14.42 -10.11
N ALA A 560 11.90 -13.80 -9.83
CA ALA A 560 11.72 -12.35 -9.91
C ALA A 560 12.67 -11.57 -8.98
N SER A 561 13.01 -12.16 -7.82
CA SER A 561 14.01 -11.66 -6.88
C SER A 561 15.45 -11.77 -7.37
N GLN A 562 15.68 -12.48 -8.49
CA GLN A 562 16.98 -12.69 -9.14
C GLN A 562 18.05 -13.43 -8.29
N ASP A 563 17.65 -14.05 -7.19
CA ASP A 563 18.54 -14.76 -6.27
C ASP A 563 18.48 -16.29 -6.41
N ALA A 564 17.58 -16.83 -7.24
CA ALA A 564 17.43 -18.25 -7.48
C ALA A 564 16.88 -18.57 -8.88
N PHE A 565 16.93 -19.85 -9.22
CA PHE A 565 16.32 -20.42 -10.41
C PHE A 565 15.31 -21.51 -10.06
N ARG A 566 14.33 -21.72 -10.94
CA ARG A 566 13.45 -22.88 -10.93
C ARG A 566 13.56 -23.65 -12.24
N VAL A 567 13.57 -24.97 -12.17
CA VAL A 567 13.63 -25.84 -13.35
C VAL A 567 12.26 -26.44 -13.60
N ARG A 568 11.65 -26.08 -14.73
CA ARG A 568 10.35 -26.63 -15.13
C ARG A 568 10.53 -27.57 -16.30
N THR A 569 10.04 -28.80 -16.16
CA THR A 569 10.20 -29.85 -17.16
C THR A 569 8.84 -30.37 -17.56
N TYR A 570 8.59 -30.47 -18.87
CA TYR A 570 7.39 -31.08 -19.41
C TYR A 570 7.29 -32.54 -18.98
N ASP A 571 6.25 -32.87 -18.21
CA ASP A 571 5.93 -34.23 -17.78
C ASP A 571 4.51 -34.62 -18.26
N PRO A 572 4.37 -35.50 -19.26
CA PRO A 572 3.07 -35.91 -19.77
C PRO A 572 2.22 -36.66 -18.72
N LYS A 573 2.83 -37.29 -17.71
CA LYS A 573 2.08 -37.93 -16.62
C LYS A 573 1.47 -36.87 -15.71
N ALA A 574 2.28 -35.90 -15.25
CA ALA A 574 1.80 -34.77 -14.46
C ALA A 574 0.72 -33.97 -15.20
N VAL A 575 0.89 -33.69 -16.50
CA VAL A 575 -0.11 -33.00 -17.32
C VAL A 575 -1.44 -33.75 -17.33
N ARG A 576 -1.45 -35.07 -17.56
CA ARG A 576 -2.69 -35.87 -17.57
C ARG A 576 -3.37 -35.88 -16.20
N GLN A 577 -2.59 -36.15 -15.14
CA GLN A 577 -3.07 -36.19 -13.76
C GLN A 577 -3.68 -34.84 -13.36
N LEU A 578 -2.91 -33.75 -13.46
CA LEU A 578 -3.34 -32.42 -13.03
C LEU A 578 -4.44 -31.84 -13.91
N SER A 579 -4.49 -32.15 -15.21
CA SER A 579 -5.62 -31.74 -16.06
C SER A 579 -6.93 -32.40 -15.63
N ARG A 580 -6.89 -33.69 -15.27
CA ARG A 580 -8.06 -34.41 -14.74
C ARG A 580 -8.48 -33.82 -13.40
N ASP A 581 -7.53 -33.62 -12.49
CA ASP A 581 -7.80 -33.16 -11.13
C ASP A 581 -8.30 -31.70 -11.13
N ALA A 582 -7.72 -30.85 -11.97
CA ALA A 582 -8.20 -29.48 -12.21
C ALA A 582 -9.62 -29.46 -12.83
N SER A 583 -9.90 -30.33 -13.80
CA SER A 583 -11.25 -30.45 -14.37
C SER A 583 -12.28 -30.88 -13.33
N ALA A 584 -11.90 -31.82 -12.45
CA ALA A 584 -12.74 -32.25 -11.34
C ALA A 584 -12.99 -31.12 -10.34
N ALA A 585 -11.96 -30.31 -10.01
CA ALA A 585 -12.08 -29.15 -9.14
C ALA A 585 -13.00 -28.07 -9.73
N LEU A 586 -12.85 -27.74 -11.02
CA LEU A 586 -13.74 -26.80 -11.72
C LEU A 586 -15.19 -27.30 -11.77
N TRP A 587 -15.39 -28.61 -11.96
CA TRP A 587 -16.72 -29.20 -11.94
C TRP A 587 -17.35 -29.14 -10.54
N ARG A 588 -16.58 -29.43 -9.47
CA ARG A 588 -17.03 -29.24 -8.08
C ARG A 588 -17.40 -27.79 -7.83
N LEU A 589 -16.53 -26.85 -8.22
CA LEU A 589 -16.77 -25.42 -8.10
C LEU A 589 -18.05 -24.99 -8.83
N ARG A 590 -18.26 -25.48 -10.05
CA ARG A 590 -19.46 -25.14 -10.84
C ARG A 590 -20.74 -25.66 -10.19
N ARG A 591 -20.70 -26.85 -9.58
CA ARG A 591 -21.86 -27.50 -8.95
C ARG A 591 -22.15 -27.02 -7.52
N GLN A 592 -21.10 -26.85 -6.72
CA GLN A 592 -21.19 -26.60 -5.28
C GLN A 592 -20.90 -25.14 -4.92
N GLY A 593 -20.33 -24.35 -5.83
CA GLY A 593 -19.88 -22.99 -5.52
C GLY A 593 -21.00 -22.03 -5.11
N ALA A 594 -22.24 -22.22 -5.57
CA ALA A 594 -23.38 -21.43 -5.09
C ALA A 594 -23.69 -21.72 -3.62
N ALA A 595 -23.71 -23.00 -3.23
CA ALA A 595 -23.89 -23.39 -1.83
C ALA A 595 -22.71 -22.94 -0.95
N ALA A 596 -21.47 -23.06 -1.45
CA ALA A 596 -20.30 -22.53 -0.75
C ALA A 596 -20.40 -21.01 -0.55
N ARG A 597 -20.81 -20.26 -1.58
CA ARG A 597 -21.03 -18.81 -1.50
C ARG A 597 -22.02 -18.45 -0.40
N ASP A 598 -23.16 -19.13 -0.37
CA ASP A 598 -24.20 -18.87 0.61
C ASP A 598 -23.68 -19.21 2.03
N ALA A 599 -22.95 -20.33 2.20
CA ALA A 599 -22.32 -20.68 3.47
C ALA A 599 -21.28 -19.64 3.96
N TRP A 600 -20.49 -19.05 3.05
CA TRP A 600 -19.56 -17.96 3.38
C TRP A 600 -20.29 -16.70 3.83
N ARG A 601 -21.38 -16.32 3.15
CA ARG A 601 -22.21 -15.16 3.53
C ARG A 601 -22.89 -15.36 4.87
N ASP A 602 -23.44 -16.54 5.12
CA ASP A 602 -24.11 -16.87 6.38
C ASP A 602 -23.12 -16.85 7.57
N ALA A 603 -21.85 -17.21 7.33
CA ALA A 603 -20.83 -17.20 8.35
C ALA A 603 -20.18 -15.82 8.58
N LEU A 604 -20.35 -14.85 7.67
CA LEU A 604 -19.65 -13.57 7.73
C LEU A 604 -19.80 -12.86 9.09
N PRO A 605 -21.02 -12.68 9.67
CA PRO A 605 -21.17 -11.99 10.95
C PRO A 605 -20.41 -12.68 12.09
N ARG A 606 -20.31 -14.02 12.05
CA ARG A 606 -19.54 -14.78 13.03
C ARG A 606 -18.04 -14.66 12.78
N LEU A 607 -17.59 -14.72 11.53
CA LEU A 607 -16.16 -14.64 11.20
C LEU A 607 -15.54 -13.30 11.57
N THR A 608 -16.31 -12.21 11.44
CA THR A 608 -15.88 -10.83 11.74
C THR A 608 -16.20 -10.40 13.16
N SER A 609 -16.74 -11.30 13.98
CA SER A 609 -17.06 -11.04 15.38
C SER A 609 -15.81 -10.93 16.25
N ARG A 610 -15.96 -10.28 17.40
CA ARG A 610 -14.90 -10.19 18.41
C ARG A 610 -14.56 -11.57 18.96
N GLU A 611 -15.58 -12.38 19.22
CA GLU A 611 -15.49 -13.74 19.78
C GLU A 611 -14.69 -14.68 18.87
N SER A 612 -14.80 -14.51 17.55
CA SER A 612 -14.02 -15.29 16.57
C SER A 612 -12.52 -15.08 16.74
N TRP A 613 -12.12 -13.81 16.94
CA TRP A 613 -10.73 -13.42 17.15
C TRP A 613 -10.25 -13.75 18.56
N GLU A 614 -11.07 -13.56 19.60
CA GLU A 614 -10.77 -13.98 20.98
C GLU A 614 -10.34 -15.45 21.04
N ARG A 615 -11.08 -16.32 20.36
CA ARG A 615 -10.73 -17.75 20.27
C ARG A 615 -9.37 -17.99 19.63
N LEU A 616 -9.03 -17.25 18.56
CA LEU A 616 -7.74 -17.39 17.88
C LEU A 616 -6.57 -16.92 18.75
N TYR A 617 -6.75 -15.82 19.49
CA TYR A 617 -5.74 -15.29 20.39
C TYR A 617 -5.58 -16.13 21.66
N ALA A 618 -6.65 -16.70 22.20
CA ALA A 618 -6.60 -17.58 23.38
C ALA A 618 -5.99 -18.96 23.10
N SER A 619 -6.06 -19.44 21.86
CA SER A 619 -5.53 -20.76 21.45
C SER A 619 -3.98 -20.84 21.35
N GLY A 620 -3.27 -19.85 21.89
CA GLY A 620 -1.81 -19.73 21.84
C GLY A 620 -1.07 -19.92 23.16
N ASP A 621 -1.77 -20.26 24.25
CA ASP A 621 -1.17 -20.59 25.56
C ASP A 621 -0.67 -22.05 25.63
#